data_AF-A0A2S4JHR7-F1
#
_entry.id   AF-A0A2S4JHR7-F1
#
_cell.length_a   1.000
_cell.length_b   1.000
_cell.length_c   1.000
_cell.angle_alpha   90.00
_cell.angle_beta   90.00
_cell.angle_gamma   90.00
#
_symmetry.space_group_name_H-M   'P 1'
#
loop_
_entity.id
_entity.type
_entity.pdbx_description
1 polymer ?
#
loop_
_entity_poly.entity_id
_entity_poly.type
_entity_poly.pdbx_seq_one_letter_code
_entity_poly.pdbx_strand_id
1 'polypeptide(L)'
;MTLISADAARQIAGENPRFDLFDSPGSEGEPGGMARGERSRLFPLVIALAPESLQGGVPGRDLERFLRHGCAGEGPAGASPGTLDECPGVSAPGGGGGDRTGGDFVRENPLLLVWGHRMLEGVAPGVRLPAVLVDIGAGEPALLRAALVREGRAGSYSWREMDRIYGVAREIGAGDPDDLVDPSRPAGPLVSRYRELPPVLQGALNANLLDLRTAGRAAGLPETLLGPLLKLSEPLSFSRRRQFLVATEELCRAGGDAPVGALLERLWGDSPGGLPGQLSGKGSGGSVGESSPALAEEAFREVMNHRYPRLRRLEAAVRAVQEGTLRGSGVRLEPPPRFEGSRYRISFEAGSVEELRRRLGAVQKMEQDLDGLLELLFQDPLDDSLAP
;
A
#
# COMPACT_ATOMS: atom_id res chain seq x y z
N MET A 1 22.53 26.53 -0.05
CA MET A 1 21.06 26.52 0.12
C MET A 1 20.57 27.92 -0.18
N THR A 2 19.60 28.06 -1.07
CA THR A 2 19.08 29.35 -1.57
C THR A 2 17.60 29.45 -1.22
N LEU A 3 17.06 30.65 -1.05
CA LEU A 3 15.61 30.84 -0.92
C LEU A 3 15.02 31.19 -2.28
N ILE A 4 14.01 30.43 -2.72
CA ILE A 4 13.29 30.64 -3.97
C ILE A 4 11.83 31.01 -3.68
N SER A 5 11.23 31.93 -4.43
CA SER A 5 9.79 32.16 -4.35
C SER A 5 9.01 30.97 -4.88
N ALA A 6 7.86 30.66 -4.27
CA ALA A 6 6.99 29.59 -4.75
C ALA A 6 6.56 29.79 -6.21
N ASP A 7 6.40 31.05 -6.64
CA ASP A 7 6.02 31.38 -8.02
C ASP A 7 7.15 31.11 -9.02
N ALA A 8 8.40 31.45 -8.67
CA ALA A 8 9.56 31.07 -9.47
C ALA A 8 9.69 29.53 -9.53
N ALA A 9 9.52 28.85 -8.40
CA ALA A 9 9.58 27.40 -8.34
C ALA A 9 8.51 26.73 -9.24
N ARG A 10 7.28 27.28 -9.29
CA ARG A 10 6.23 26.82 -10.21
C ARG A 10 6.55 27.08 -11.67
N GLN A 11 7.12 28.25 -11.98
CA GLN A 11 7.57 28.57 -13.34
C GLN A 11 8.67 27.60 -13.80
N ILE A 12 9.59 27.21 -12.90
CA ILE A 12 10.61 26.20 -13.17
C ILE A 12 10.01 24.80 -13.30
N ALA A 13 9.03 24.45 -12.45
CA ALA A 13 8.37 23.14 -12.46
C ALA A 13 7.68 22.84 -13.80
N GLY A 14 7.06 23.87 -14.40
CA GLY A 14 6.24 23.70 -15.58
C GLY A 14 5.06 22.74 -15.35
N GLU A 15 4.56 22.14 -16.43
CA GLU A 15 3.44 21.19 -16.38
C GLU A 15 3.88 19.74 -16.20
N ASN A 16 5.15 19.42 -16.49
CA ASN A 16 5.67 18.05 -16.52
C ASN A 16 6.88 17.91 -15.58
N PRO A 17 6.70 17.32 -14.38
CA PRO A 17 7.83 17.03 -13.51
C PRO A 17 8.84 16.09 -14.18
N ARG A 18 10.15 16.34 -14.02
CA ARG A 18 11.17 15.39 -14.53
C ARG A 18 11.03 14.01 -13.88
N PHE A 19 10.75 13.99 -12.59
CA PHE A 19 10.61 12.79 -11.77
C PHE A 19 9.29 12.84 -11.00
N ASP A 20 8.27 12.12 -11.47
CA ASP A 20 7.00 11.91 -10.74
C ASP A 20 7.03 10.59 -9.96
N LEU A 21 7.88 10.55 -8.93
CA LEU A 21 8.22 9.30 -8.22
C LEU A 21 7.31 9.01 -7.03
N PHE A 22 6.70 10.04 -6.44
CA PHE A 22 6.10 9.96 -5.11
C PHE A 22 4.58 10.13 -5.16
N ASP A 23 3.88 9.36 -4.34
CA ASP A 23 2.43 9.52 -4.18
C ASP A 23 2.11 10.77 -3.36
N SER A 24 0.95 11.40 -3.59
CA SER A 24 0.55 12.59 -2.84
C SER A 24 0.35 12.25 -1.36
N PRO A 25 0.89 13.04 -0.41
CA PRO A 25 0.92 12.74 1.03
C PRO A 25 -0.47 12.75 1.74
N GLY A 26 -1.57 12.67 1.00
CA GLY A 26 -2.93 12.69 1.55
C GLY A 26 -3.94 11.80 0.83
N SER A 27 -3.50 10.91 -0.07
CA SER A 27 -4.43 10.01 -0.78
C SER A 27 -4.70 8.68 -0.05
N GLU A 28 -3.92 8.35 0.98
CA GLU A 28 -4.08 7.09 1.72
C GLU A 28 -4.61 7.34 3.15
N GLY A 29 -5.93 7.36 3.28
CA GLY A 29 -6.65 6.60 4.30
C GLY A 29 -6.50 6.89 5.81
N GLU A 30 -5.74 7.89 6.26
CA GLU A 30 -5.69 8.24 7.71
C GLU A 30 -6.50 9.51 8.02
N PRO A 31 -7.72 9.40 8.60
CA PRO A 31 -8.44 10.54 9.20
C PRO A 31 -7.84 10.99 10.56
N GLY A 32 -6.56 10.70 10.82
CA GLY A 32 -5.93 10.75 12.13
C GLY A 32 -4.66 11.59 12.20
N GLY A 33 -4.78 12.91 12.06
CA GLY A 33 -3.89 13.84 12.77
C GLY A 33 -2.49 14.05 12.20
N MET A 34 -2.38 14.90 11.18
CA MET A 34 -1.33 15.92 11.27
C MET A 34 -1.72 16.89 12.39
N ALA A 35 -1.24 16.62 13.60
CA ALA A 35 -1.38 17.52 14.72
C ALA A 35 -0.88 18.91 14.29
N ARG A 36 -1.77 19.90 14.40
CA ARG A 36 -1.63 21.31 13.98
C ARG A 36 -0.44 22.08 14.62
N GLY A 37 0.50 21.40 15.25
CA GLY A 37 1.59 21.96 16.05
C GLY A 37 3.01 21.56 15.64
N GLU A 38 3.21 20.56 14.78
CA GLU A 38 4.54 20.34 14.21
C GLU A 38 4.77 21.38 13.12
N ARG A 39 5.62 22.37 13.44
CA ARG A 39 6.18 23.30 12.45
C ARG A 39 6.68 22.47 11.28
N SER A 40 5.93 22.49 10.18
CA SER A 40 6.23 21.77 8.95
C SER A 40 7.68 22.09 8.61
N ARG A 41 8.57 21.10 8.80
CA ARG A 41 9.95 21.23 8.37
C ARG A 41 9.87 21.34 6.86
N LEU A 42 9.99 22.56 6.34
CA LEU A 42 10.02 22.80 4.92
C LEU A 42 11.32 22.19 4.40
N PHE A 43 11.20 21.02 3.78
CA PHE A 43 12.30 20.36 3.08
C PHE A 43 12.73 21.22 1.89
N PRO A 44 14.02 21.30 1.59
CA PRO A 44 14.50 22.13 0.49
C PRO A 44 14.17 21.49 -0.87
N LEU A 45 13.63 22.30 -1.79
CA LEU A 45 13.45 21.91 -3.20
C LEU A 45 14.79 21.50 -3.82
N VAL A 46 14.79 20.66 -4.85
CA VAL A 46 15.99 20.38 -5.65
C VAL A 46 15.80 20.96 -7.03
N ILE A 47 16.66 21.92 -7.40
CA ILE A 47 16.61 22.59 -8.70
C ILE A 47 17.95 22.35 -9.40
N ALA A 48 17.91 21.70 -10.56
CA ALA A 48 19.06 21.55 -11.42
C ALA A 48 19.27 22.81 -12.26
N LEU A 49 20.54 23.18 -12.44
CA LEU A 49 20.97 24.37 -13.17
C LEU A 49 22.00 23.98 -14.22
N ALA A 50 21.98 24.65 -15.36
CA ALA A 50 23.08 24.56 -16.33
C ALA A 50 24.40 25.09 -15.72
N PRO A 51 25.57 24.45 -15.94
CA PRO A 51 26.85 24.85 -15.36
C PRO A 51 27.20 26.32 -15.60
N GLU A 52 26.91 26.84 -16.80
CA GLU A 52 27.13 28.21 -17.21
C GLU A 52 26.30 29.24 -16.43
N SER A 53 25.23 28.80 -15.76
CA SER A 53 24.40 29.64 -14.88
C SER A 53 25.04 29.87 -13.50
N LEU A 54 26.14 29.16 -13.20
CA LEU A 54 26.90 29.28 -11.96
C LEU A 54 28.24 30.00 -12.19
N GLN A 55 28.39 31.19 -11.63
CA GLN A 55 29.67 31.90 -11.60
C GLN A 55 30.35 31.64 -10.25
N GLY A 56 31.40 30.81 -10.26
CA GLY A 56 32.11 30.42 -9.04
C GLY A 56 31.27 29.61 -8.05
N GLY A 57 30.33 28.80 -8.56
CA GLY A 57 29.42 27.98 -7.73
C GLY A 57 28.23 28.75 -7.14
N VAL A 58 28.05 30.02 -7.52
CA VAL A 58 26.93 30.86 -7.09
C VAL A 58 26.09 31.26 -8.32
N PRO A 59 24.75 31.33 -8.21
CA PRO A 59 23.92 31.87 -9.27
C PRO A 59 24.37 33.26 -9.71
N GLY A 60 24.39 33.52 -11.02
CA GLY A 60 24.54 34.88 -11.55
C GLY A 60 23.45 35.83 -11.04
N ARG A 61 23.69 37.15 -11.09
CA ARG A 61 22.77 38.16 -10.54
C ARG A 61 21.35 38.09 -11.11
N ASP A 62 21.22 37.81 -12.40
CA ASP A 62 19.91 37.73 -13.07
C ASP A 62 19.13 36.49 -12.60
N LEU A 63 19.82 35.35 -12.47
CA LEU A 63 19.24 34.14 -11.91
C LEU A 63 18.84 34.35 -10.44
N GLU A 64 19.67 35.01 -9.64
CA GLU A 64 19.33 35.32 -8.25
C GLU A 64 18.08 36.20 -8.14
N ARG A 65 17.95 37.21 -9.02
CA ARG A 65 16.75 38.05 -9.10
C ARG A 65 15.52 37.22 -9.47
N PHE A 66 15.63 36.35 -10.47
CA PHE A 66 14.55 35.44 -10.86
C PHE A 66 14.16 34.50 -9.72
N LEU A 67 15.10 33.84 -9.05
CA LEU A 67 14.80 32.95 -7.93
C LEU A 67 14.09 33.68 -6.78
N ARG A 68 14.43 34.94 -6.52
CA ARG A 68 13.81 35.72 -5.42
C ARG A 68 12.40 36.23 -5.72
N HIS A 69 12.10 36.53 -6.98
CA HIS A 69 10.90 37.30 -7.36
C HIS A 69 10.01 36.61 -8.40
N GLY A 70 10.48 35.56 -9.07
CA GLY A 70 9.88 35.02 -10.28
C GLY A 70 9.94 36.00 -11.45
N CYS A 71 9.33 35.64 -12.58
CA CYS A 71 8.95 36.62 -13.59
C CYS A 71 7.83 37.49 -13.01
N ALA A 72 8.19 38.58 -12.34
CA ALA A 72 7.22 39.61 -11.97
C ALA A 72 6.59 40.10 -13.28
N GLY A 73 5.30 39.81 -13.48
CA GLY A 73 4.51 40.37 -14.56
C GLY A 73 4.27 41.86 -14.34
N GLU A 74 5.33 42.65 -14.31
CA GLU A 74 5.26 44.11 -14.36
C GLU A 74 5.57 44.56 -15.78
N GLY A 75 4.70 44.14 -16.70
CA GLY A 75 4.41 44.91 -17.90
C GLY A 75 3.02 45.51 -17.72
N PRO A 76 2.81 46.83 -17.96
CA PRO A 76 1.46 47.38 -17.99
C PRO A 76 0.63 46.58 -19.00
N ALA A 77 -0.61 46.23 -18.62
CA ALA A 77 -1.54 45.46 -19.44
C ALA A 77 -1.62 46.06 -20.86
N GLY A 78 -0.94 45.46 -21.84
CA GLY A 78 -0.90 45.98 -23.20
C GLY A 78 0.28 45.56 -24.09
N ALA A 79 1.38 45.02 -23.57
CA ALA A 79 2.48 44.52 -24.40
C ALA A 79 2.46 42.99 -24.49
N SER A 80 2.33 42.46 -25.70
CA SER A 80 2.48 41.03 -26.00
C SER A 80 3.83 40.50 -25.50
N PRO A 81 3.93 39.23 -25.07
CA PRO A 81 5.16 38.67 -24.55
C PRO A 81 6.21 38.61 -25.67
N GLY A 82 7.16 39.54 -25.63
CA GLY A 82 8.38 39.48 -26.42
C GLY A 82 9.25 38.33 -25.93
N THR A 83 9.64 37.45 -26.85
CA THR A 83 10.68 36.45 -26.67
C THR A 83 11.94 37.08 -26.06
N LEU A 84 12.51 36.43 -25.04
CA LEU A 84 13.78 36.77 -24.38
C LEU A 84 14.98 36.58 -25.34
N ASP A 85 15.10 37.42 -26.38
CA ASP A 85 16.22 37.30 -27.34
C ASP A 85 16.94 38.61 -27.69
N GLU A 86 16.71 39.72 -26.97
CA GLU A 86 17.40 40.98 -27.28
C GLU A 86 18.07 41.61 -26.05
N CYS A 87 19.30 41.18 -25.79
CA CYS A 87 20.31 42.02 -25.15
C CYS A 87 21.05 42.80 -26.25
N PRO A 88 21.03 44.14 -26.26
CA PRO A 88 21.75 44.89 -27.28
C PRO A 88 23.22 45.09 -26.87
N GLY A 89 24.13 44.73 -27.77
CA GLY A 89 25.44 45.40 -27.82
C GLY A 89 26.67 44.52 -27.89
N VAL A 90 26.81 43.66 -28.90
CA VAL A 90 28.12 43.41 -29.54
C VAL A 90 27.91 43.22 -31.03
N SER A 91 28.28 44.21 -31.83
CA SER A 91 28.33 44.11 -33.28
C SER A 91 29.51 43.22 -33.68
N ALA A 92 29.26 42.14 -34.44
CA ALA A 92 30.27 41.48 -35.25
C ALA A 92 29.67 41.07 -36.61
N PRO A 93 30.43 41.17 -37.71
CA PRO A 93 29.89 41.06 -39.06
C PRO A 93 29.91 39.63 -39.60
N GLY A 94 28.85 39.29 -40.34
CA GLY A 94 28.94 38.68 -41.67
C GLY A 94 29.27 37.19 -41.78
N GLY A 95 28.25 36.42 -42.16
CA GLY A 95 28.34 35.49 -43.29
C GLY A 95 28.59 34.01 -42.97
N GLY A 96 27.63 33.17 -43.36
CA GLY A 96 27.85 31.72 -43.46
C GLY A 96 26.56 30.92 -43.39
N GLY A 97 25.84 30.84 -44.51
CA GLY A 97 24.70 29.93 -44.67
C GLY A 97 25.18 28.48 -44.58
N GLY A 98 24.79 27.81 -43.51
CA GLY A 98 25.00 26.38 -43.30
C GLY A 98 23.68 25.76 -42.90
N ASP A 99 23.11 25.01 -43.84
CA ASP A 99 21.95 24.15 -43.69
C ASP A 99 22.17 23.18 -42.50
N ARG A 100 21.45 23.40 -41.39
CA ARG A 100 21.46 22.55 -40.19
C ARG A 100 20.04 22.06 -39.94
N THR A 101 19.64 21.06 -40.70
CA THR A 101 18.51 20.20 -40.32
C THR A 101 18.96 19.24 -39.22
N GLY A 102 18.44 19.41 -38.00
CA GLY A 102 18.42 18.35 -36.97
C GLY A 102 19.15 18.61 -35.65
N GLY A 103 18.98 19.79 -35.03
CA GLY A 103 19.57 20.07 -33.71
C GLY A 103 18.91 21.19 -32.90
N ASP A 104 17.64 21.52 -33.17
CA ASP A 104 16.88 22.48 -32.36
C ASP A 104 16.26 21.79 -31.13
N PHE A 105 17.12 21.34 -30.23
CA PHE A 105 16.70 21.24 -28.83
C PHE A 105 16.73 22.67 -28.29
N VAL A 106 15.52 23.24 -28.16
CA VAL A 106 15.08 24.26 -27.20
C VAL A 106 16.18 25.23 -26.76
N ARG A 107 16.00 26.55 -26.96
CA ARG A 107 16.68 27.56 -26.14
C ARG A 107 16.25 27.32 -24.68
N GLU A 108 17.06 26.49 -24.03
CA GLU A 108 16.76 25.64 -22.89
C GLU A 108 16.53 26.47 -21.65
N ASN A 109 15.42 26.23 -20.95
CA ASN A 109 15.22 26.77 -19.63
C ASN A 109 16.41 26.29 -18.76
N PRO A 110 17.28 27.18 -18.25
CA PRO A 110 18.51 26.77 -17.58
C PRO A 110 18.24 26.12 -16.22
N LEU A 111 16.96 25.99 -15.83
CA LEU A 111 16.46 25.55 -14.55
C LEU A 111 15.50 24.39 -14.76
N LEU A 112 15.69 23.32 -14.00
CA LEU A 112 14.80 22.18 -13.96
C LEU A 112 14.46 21.86 -12.50
N LEU A 113 13.17 21.77 -12.17
CA LEU A 113 12.77 21.29 -10.86
C LEU A 113 12.91 19.76 -10.84
N VAL A 114 13.83 19.27 -10.02
CA VAL A 114 14.13 17.85 -9.88
C VAL A 114 13.28 17.22 -8.79
N TRP A 115 13.00 17.97 -7.72
CA TRP A 115 12.26 17.49 -6.55
C TRP A 115 11.45 18.60 -5.88
N GLY A 116 10.28 18.23 -5.34
CA GLY A 116 9.42 19.12 -4.56
C GLY A 116 8.16 19.61 -5.26
N HIS A 117 7.78 19.03 -6.40
CA HIS A 117 6.54 19.36 -7.14
C HIS A 117 5.30 19.34 -6.23
N ARG A 118 5.10 18.25 -5.47
CA ARG A 118 3.98 18.11 -4.52
C ARG A 118 3.99 19.17 -3.41
N MET A 119 5.17 19.62 -2.99
CA MET A 119 5.25 20.70 -2.00
C MET A 119 4.73 22.02 -2.57
N LEU A 120 4.93 22.27 -3.88
CA LEU A 120 4.48 23.50 -4.52
C LEU A 120 2.96 23.59 -4.70
N GLU A 121 2.26 22.46 -4.78
CA GLU A 121 0.80 22.40 -4.91
C GLU A 121 0.09 23.05 -3.70
N GLY A 122 0.65 22.92 -2.49
CA GLY A 122 0.04 23.43 -1.25
C GLY A 122 0.58 24.76 -0.72
N VAL A 123 1.63 25.32 -1.33
CA VAL A 123 2.29 26.54 -0.84
C VAL A 123 1.57 27.79 -1.36
N ALA A 124 1.36 28.82 -0.55
CA ALA A 124 0.77 30.06 -1.07
C ALA A 124 1.74 30.82 -2.01
N PRO A 125 1.25 31.57 -3.02
CA PRO A 125 2.08 32.52 -3.79
C PRO A 125 2.87 33.46 -2.87
N GLY A 126 4.06 33.89 -3.31
CA GLY A 126 4.95 34.77 -2.53
C GLY A 126 5.69 34.14 -1.35
N VAL A 127 5.35 32.91 -0.93
CA VAL A 127 6.12 32.18 0.11
C VAL A 127 7.51 31.85 -0.42
N ARG A 128 8.54 32.00 0.43
CA ARG A 128 9.91 31.60 0.11
C ARG A 128 10.20 30.21 0.65
N LEU A 129 10.70 29.35 -0.23
CA LEU A 129 11.06 27.98 0.07
C LEU A 129 12.59 27.83 0.02
N PRO A 130 13.18 27.02 0.91
CA PRO A 130 14.57 26.63 0.74
C PRO A 130 14.72 25.76 -0.50
N ALA A 131 15.84 25.93 -1.21
CA ALA A 131 16.22 25.17 -2.39
C ALA A 131 17.70 24.79 -2.35
N VAL A 132 18.00 23.58 -2.80
CA VAL A 132 19.33 23.08 -3.10
C VAL A 132 19.49 23.12 -4.61
N LEU A 133 20.57 23.76 -5.03
CA LEU A 133 20.94 23.89 -6.43
C LEU A 133 21.91 22.75 -6.77
N VAL A 134 21.63 22.02 -7.83
CA VAL A 134 22.48 20.93 -8.32
C VAL A 134 22.89 21.19 -9.76
N ASP A 135 24.04 20.67 -10.17
CA ASP A 135 24.52 20.80 -11.55
C ASP A 135 23.79 19.80 -12.45
N ILE A 136 23.11 20.28 -13.49
CA ILE A 136 22.46 19.42 -14.48
C ILE A 136 23.47 18.60 -15.28
N GLY A 137 24.70 19.10 -15.45
CA GLY A 137 25.80 18.43 -16.12
C GLY A 137 26.34 17.21 -15.36
N ALA A 138 25.95 17.04 -14.08
CA ALA A 138 26.24 15.83 -13.32
C ALA A 138 25.50 14.59 -13.84
N GLY A 139 24.52 14.77 -14.74
CA GLY A 139 23.76 13.69 -15.38
C GLY A 139 22.56 13.23 -14.56
N GLU A 140 21.61 12.58 -15.24
CA GLU A 140 20.33 12.20 -14.65
C GLU A 140 20.43 11.26 -13.43
N PRO A 141 21.35 10.28 -13.38
CA PRO A 141 21.54 9.46 -12.20
C PRO A 141 21.88 10.27 -10.93
N ALA A 142 22.69 11.33 -11.08
CA ALA A 142 23.05 12.20 -9.97
C ALA A 142 21.85 13.05 -9.51
N LEU A 143 21.02 13.51 -10.45
CA LEU A 143 19.79 14.23 -10.16
C LEU A 143 18.76 13.35 -9.43
N LEU A 144 18.56 12.11 -9.87
CA LEU A 144 17.70 11.14 -9.20
C LEU A 144 18.19 10.86 -7.77
N ARG A 145 19.50 10.65 -7.58
CA ARG A 145 20.09 10.46 -6.25
C ARG A 145 19.87 11.68 -5.36
N ALA A 146 20.06 12.89 -5.89
CA ALA A 146 19.80 14.11 -5.15
C ALA A 146 18.33 14.23 -4.72
N ALA A 147 17.38 13.86 -5.61
CA ALA A 147 15.96 13.83 -5.29
C ALA A 147 15.64 12.86 -4.14
N LEU A 148 16.12 11.61 -4.22
CA LEU A 148 15.86 10.57 -3.21
C LEU A 148 16.49 10.91 -1.85
N VAL A 149 17.70 11.47 -1.84
CA VAL A 149 18.36 11.95 -0.61
C VAL A 149 17.57 13.08 0.04
N ARG A 150 16.91 13.95 -0.75
CA ARG A 150 16.06 15.03 -0.20
C ARG A 150 14.69 14.56 0.24
N GLU A 151 14.11 13.57 -0.41
CA GLU A 151 12.89 12.93 0.05
C GLU A 151 13.08 12.35 1.47
N GLY A 152 14.27 11.79 1.76
CA GLY A 152 14.63 11.37 3.12
C GLY A 152 13.77 10.25 3.69
N ARG A 153 13.06 9.51 2.82
CA ARG A 153 12.19 8.37 3.16
C ARG A 153 12.83 7.02 2.79
N ALA A 154 14.15 6.92 2.83
CA ALA A 154 14.86 5.66 2.59
C ALA A 154 14.26 4.52 3.44
N GLY A 155 13.88 3.42 2.78
CA GLY A 155 13.23 2.26 3.41
C GLY A 155 11.74 2.40 3.73
N SER A 156 11.11 3.55 3.45
CA SER A 156 9.70 3.85 3.77
C SER A 156 8.86 4.20 2.54
N TYR A 157 9.33 3.84 1.34
CA TYR A 157 8.60 4.05 0.10
C TYR A 157 7.47 3.02 -0.05
N SER A 158 6.35 3.42 -0.67
CA SER A 158 5.31 2.47 -1.06
C SER A 158 5.82 1.51 -2.14
N TRP A 159 5.13 0.38 -2.34
CA TRP A 159 5.51 -0.56 -3.41
C TRP A 159 5.46 0.08 -4.79
N ARG A 160 4.46 0.93 -5.03
CA ARG A 160 4.31 1.70 -6.27
C ARG A 160 5.43 2.74 -6.46
N GLU A 161 5.81 3.43 -5.39
CA GLU A 161 6.93 4.38 -5.43
C GLU A 161 8.25 3.65 -5.73
N MET A 162 8.52 2.54 -5.04
CA MET A 162 9.70 1.71 -5.32
C MET A 162 9.71 1.24 -6.78
N ASP A 163 8.58 0.75 -7.29
CA ASP A 163 8.45 0.34 -8.69
C ASP A 163 8.80 1.48 -9.68
N ARG A 164 8.26 2.68 -9.44
CA ARG A 164 8.58 3.88 -10.25
C ARG A 164 10.05 4.25 -10.18
N ILE A 165 10.63 4.29 -8.98
CA ILE A 165 12.05 4.60 -8.78
C ILE A 165 12.92 3.63 -9.56
N TYR A 166 12.62 2.33 -9.49
CA TYR A 166 13.32 1.29 -10.23
C TYR A 166 13.16 1.42 -11.74
N GLY A 167 11.95 1.76 -12.20
CA GLY A 167 11.68 2.02 -13.61
C GLY A 167 12.54 3.16 -14.16
N VAL A 168 12.51 4.31 -13.48
CA VAL A 168 13.27 5.50 -13.84
C VAL A 168 14.78 5.26 -13.75
N ALA A 169 15.27 4.64 -12.67
CA ALA A 169 16.68 4.34 -12.51
C ALA A 169 17.22 3.47 -13.66
N ARG A 170 16.43 2.48 -14.10
CA ARG A 170 16.79 1.64 -15.26
C ARG A 170 16.77 2.42 -16.57
N GLU A 171 15.75 3.25 -16.78
CA GLU A 171 15.60 4.08 -18.00
C GLU A 171 16.80 5.02 -18.19
N ILE A 172 17.23 5.68 -17.13
CA ILE A 172 18.33 6.66 -17.17
C ILE A 172 19.72 6.02 -17.00
N GLY A 173 19.80 4.68 -16.91
CA GLY A 173 21.06 3.96 -16.71
C GLY A 173 21.74 4.22 -15.36
N ALA A 174 20.98 4.53 -14.31
CA ALA A 174 21.48 4.81 -12.98
C ALA A 174 21.83 3.54 -12.21
N GLY A 175 22.97 2.91 -12.51
CA GLY A 175 23.59 1.86 -11.67
C GLY A 175 22.63 0.80 -11.13
N ASP A 176 22.93 0.29 -9.92
CA ASP A 176 22.00 -0.57 -9.17
C ASP A 176 20.98 0.31 -8.41
N PRO A 177 19.66 0.21 -8.67
CA PRO A 177 18.65 0.98 -7.95
C PRO A 177 18.63 0.71 -6.44
N ASP A 178 19.16 -0.43 -5.97
CA ASP A 178 19.28 -0.71 -4.54
C ASP A 178 20.17 0.32 -3.81
N ASP A 179 21.20 0.83 -4.48
CA ASP A 179 22.07 1.89 -3.96
C ASP A 179 21.38 3.26 -3.86
N LEU A 180 20.18 3.39 -4.43
CA LEU A 180 19.39 4.63 -4.46
C LEU A 180 18.25 4.62 -3.44
N VAL A 181 17.64 3.46 -3.18
CA VAL A 181 16.44 3.33 -2.35
C VAL A 181 16.79 3.06 -0.88
N ASP A 182 17.56 1.99 -0.62
CA ASP A 182 18.07 1.62 0.69
C ASP A 182 19.25 0.65 0.53
N PRO A 183 20.50 1.13 0.60
CA PRO A 183 21.68 0.28 0.39
C PRO A 183 21.83 -0.80 1.46
N SER A 184 21.11 -0.70 2.60
CA SER A 184 21.16 -1.71 3.66
C SER A 184 20.22 -2.90 3.40
N ARG A 185 19.24 -2.74 2.51
CA ARG A 185 18.18 -3.73 2.26
C ARG A 185 17.82 -3.76 0.78
N PRO A 186 18.43 -4.66 -0.01
CA PRO A 186 18.15 -4.74 -1.44
C PRO A 186 16.67 -5.09 -1.68
N ALA A 187 15.95 -4.15 -2.27
CA ALA A 187 14.54 -4.21 -2.61
C ALA A 187 14.31 -4.81 -4.01
N GLY A 188 15.34 -4.95 -4.86
CA GLY A 188 15.17 -5.32 -6.27
C GLY A 188 14.43 -6.64 -6.49
N PRO A 189 14.76 -7.72 -5.78
CA PRO A 189 13.99 -8.96 -5.83
C PRO A 189 12.54 -8.81 -5.36
N LEU A 190 12.26 -7.91 -4.41
CA LEU A 190 10.92 -7.65 -3.88
C LEU A 190 10.08 -6.83 -4.86
N VAL A 191 10.67 -5.80 -5.50
CA VAL A 191 10.01 -5.02 -6.56
C VAL A 191 9.68 -5.90 -7.76
N SER A 192 10.58 -6.83 -8.12
CA SER A 192 10.32 -7.81 -9.18
C SER A 192 9.11 -8.68 -8.86
N ARG A 193 9.04 -9.23 -7.64
CA ARG A 193 7.86 -10.00 -7.18
C ARG A 193 6.59 -9.15 -7.15
N TYR A 194 6.67 -7.88 -6.77
CA TYR A 194 5.53 -6.97 -6.79
C TYR A 194 4.98 -6.78 -8.21
N ARG A 195 5.85 -6.58 -9.20
CA ARG A 195 5.46 -6.43 -10.62
C ARG A 195 4.78 -7.67 -11.20
N GLU A 196 5.13 -8.85 -10.72
CA GLU A 196 4.55 -10.12 -11.15
C GLU A 196 3.13 -10.35 -10.59
N LEU A 197 2.69 -9.57 -9.60
CA LEU A 197 1.36 -9.73 -9.02
C LEU A 197 0.26 -9.23 -9.97
N PRO A 198 -0.93 -9.84 -9.95
CA PRO A 198 -2.13 -9.30 -10.58
C PRO A 198 -2.40 -7.85 -10.14
N PRO A 199 -2.88 -6.95 -11.02
CA PRO A 199 -3.12 -5.54 -10.69
C PRO A 199 -4.03 -5.33 -9.47
N VAL A 200 -5.00 -6.22 -9.28
CA VAL A 200 -5.90 -6.22 -8.12
C VAL A 200 -5.12 -6.39 -6.79
N LEU A 201 -4.12 -7.28 -6.77
CA LEU A 201 -3.27 -7.52 -5.59
C LEU A 201 -2.22 -6.42 -5.40
N GLN A 202 -1.71 -5.83 -6.48
CA GLN A 202 -0.86 -4.63 -6.40
C GLN A 202 -1.61 -3.46 -5.74
N GLY A 203 -2.87 -3.24 -6.14
CA GLY A 203 -3.75 -2.25 -5.53
C GLY A 203 -3.99 -2.53 -4.04
N ALA A 204 -4.25 -3.78 -3.67
CA ALA A 204 -4.42 -4.17 -2.27
C ALA A 204 -3.15 -3.97 -1.42
N LEU A 205 -1.96 -4.18 -1.99
CA LEU A 205 -0.68 -3.89 -1.32
C LEU A 205 -0.49 -2.40 -1.09
N ASN A 206 -0.77 -1.58 -2.10
CA ASN A 206 -0.65 -0.12 -1.99
C ASN A 206 -1.64 0.43 -0.95
N ALA A 207 -2.86 -0.11 -0.90
CA ALA A 207 -3.85 0.22 0.13
C ALA A 207 -3.54 -0.36 1.53
N ASN A 208 -2.34 -0.95 1.74
CA ASN A 208 -1.92 -1.58 2.99
C ASN A 208 -2.88 -2.69 3.49
N LEU A 209 -3.65 -3.30 2.58
CA LEU A 209 -4.58 -4.37 2.94
C LEU A 209 -3.85 -5.69 3.16
N LEU A 210 -2.68 -5.89 2.52
CA LEU A 210 -1.92 -7.13 2.55
C LEU A 210 -0.41 -6.87 2.67
N ASP A 211 0.34 -7.90 3.06
CA ASP A 211 1.80 -7.93 2.91
C ASP A 211 2.21 -8.68 1.63
N LEU A 212 3.40 -8.38 1.09
CA LEU A 212 3.87 -8.94 -0.18
C LEU A 212 3.88 -10.48 -0.17
N ARG A 213 4.19 -11.09 0.99
CA ARG A 213 4.19 -12.55 1.14
C ARG A 213 2.79 -13.13 0.99
N THR A 214 1.79 -12.49 1.59
CA THR A 214 0.39 -12.91 1.49
C THR A 214 -0.14 -12.69 0.08
N ALA A 215 0.17 -11.54 -0.53
CA ALA A 215 -0.21 -11.25 -1.92
C ALA A 215 0.37 -12.31 -2.88
N GLY A 216 1.65 -12.69 -2.72
CA GLY A 216 2.27 -13.74 -3.52
C GLY A 216 1.61 -15.12 -3.35
N ARG A 217 1.08 -15.44 -2.16
CA ARG A 217 0.26 -16.66 -1.98
C ARG A 217 -1.10 -16.51 -2.65
N ALA A 218 -1.78 -15.40 -2.42
CA ALA A 218 -3.10 -15.12 -2.98
C ALA A 218 -3.09 -15.04 -4.52
N ALA A 219 -1.94 -14.78 -5.15
CA ALA A 219 -1.79 -14.79 -6.61
C ALA A 219 -2.13 -16.15 -7.27
N GLY A 220 -2.16 -17.25 -6.49
CA GLY A 220 -2.63 -18.56 -6.97
C GLY A 220 -4.16 -18.69 -7.06
N LEU A 221 -4.93 -17.71 -6.55
CA LEU A 221 -6.38 -17.70 -6.66
C LEU A 221 -6.84 -17.35 -8.08
N PRO A 222 -7.97 -17.91 -8.56
CA PRO A 222 -8.58 -17.47 -9.81
C PRO A 222 -8.86 -15.96 -9.81
N GLU A 223 -8.54 -15.29 -10.91
CA GLU A 223 -8.69 -13.83 -11.03
C GLU A 223 -10.13 -13.36 -10.81
N THR A 224 -11.11 -14.19 -11.23
CA THR A 224 -12.54 -13.97 -11.01
C THR A 224 -12.93 -13.92 -9.54
N LEU A 225 -12.16 -14.55 -8.64
CA LEU A 225 -12.43 -14.60 -7.21
C LEU A 225 -11.66 -13.53 -6.41
N LEU A 226 -10.52 -13.05 -6.92
CA LEU A 226 -9.63 -12.13 -6.20
C LEU A 226 -10.34 -10.85 -5.74
N GLY A 227 -11.01 -10.15 -6.65
CA GLY A 227 -11.73 -8.91 -6.34
C GLY A 227 -12.82 -9.09 -5.27
N PRO A 228 -13.78 -10.02 -5.48
CA PRO A 228 -14.80 -10.33 -4.48
C PRO A 228 -14.23 -10.72 -3.11
N LEU A 229 -13.22 -11.60 -3.07
CA LEU A 229 -12.61 -12.05 -1.81
C LEU A 229 -11.92 -10.91 -1.06
N LEU A 230 -11.19 -10.03 -1.77
CA LEU A 230 -10.54 -8.88 -1.15
C LEU A 230 -11.59 -7.94 -0.54
N LYS A 231 -12.63 -7.60 -1.29
CA LYS A 231 -13.73 -6.75 -0.82
C LYS A 231 -14.49 -7.36 0.36
N LEU A 232 -14.72 -8.67 0.34
CA LEU A 232 -15.36 -9.39 1.45
C LEU A 232 -14.49 -9.37 2.72
N SER A 233 -13.17 -9.43 2.54
CA SER A 233 -12.20 -9.52 3.62
C SER A 233 -11.73 -8.16 4.16
N GLU A 234 -12.15 -7.05 3.55
CA GLU A 234 -11.76 -5.70 3.93
C GLU A 234 -12.16 -5.34 5.37
N PRO A 235 -13.37 -5.67 5.87
CA PRO A 235 -13.75 -5.41 7.27
C PRO A 235 -12.98 -6.25 8.30
N LEU A 236 -12.29 -7.32 7.87
CA LEU A 236 -11.51 -8.16 8.77
C LEU A 236 -10.23 -7.45 9.22
N SER A 237 -9.74 -7.78 10.41
CA SER A 237 -8.42 -7.34 10.85
C SER A 237 -7.34 -7.88 9.91
N PHE A 238 -6.21 -7.15 9.77
CA PHE A 238 -5.11 -7.53 8.88
C PHE A 238 -4.69 -9.00 9.04
N SER A 239 -4.54 -9.48 10.28
CA SER A 239 -4.17 -10.89 10.54
C SER A 239 -5.22 -11.89 10.04
N ARG A 240 -6.51 -11.62 10.28
CA ARG A 240 -7.61 -12.50 9.84
C ARG A 240 -7.79 -12.46 8.34
N ARG A 241 -7.61 -11.29 7.71
CA ARG A 241 -7.59 -11.14 6.25
C ARG A 241 -6.53 -12.01 5.60
N ARG A 242 -5.30 -12.02 6.12
CA ARG A 242 -4.24 -12.91 5.63
C ARG A 242 -4.60 -14.39 5.78
N GLN A 243 -5.11 -14.77 6.95
CA GLN A 243 -5.54 -16.15 7.21
C GLN A 243 -6.65 -16.57 6.24
N PHE A 244 -7.61 -15.68 5.99
CA PHE A 244 -8.72 -15.89 5.06
C PHE A 244 -8.23 -16.19 3.65
N LEU A 245 -7.40 -15.31 3.08
CA LEU A 245 -6.93 -15.44 1.70
C LEU A 245 -6.04 -16.68 1.53
N VAL A 246 -5.14 -16.93 2.48
CA VAL A 246 -4.28 -18.13 2.46
C VAL A 246 -5.12 -19.41 2.58
N ALA A 247 -6.12 -19.43 3.46
CA ALA A 247 -7.00 -20.58 3.61
C ALA A 247 -7.82 -20.84 2.33
N THR A 248 -8.34 -19.76 1.74
CA THR A 248 -9.10 -19.82 0.49
C THR A 248 -8.26 -20.37 -0.65
N GLU A 249 -7.01 -19.92 -0.76
CA GLU A 249 -6.09 -20.41 -1.78
C GLU A 249 -5.72 -21.88 -1.61
N GLU A 250 -5.50 -22.33 -0.37
CA GLU A 250 -5.26 -23.75 -0.10
C GLU A 250 -6.47 -24.62 -0.46
N LEU A 251 -7.70 -24.15 -0.20
CA LEU A 251 -8.92 -24.86 -0.60
C LEU A 251 -9.04 -24.95 -2.11
N CYS A 252 -8.79 -23.84 -2.82
CA CYS A 252 -8.77 -23.83 -4.29
C CYS A 252 -7.74 -24.82 -4.85
N ARG A 253 -6.55 -24.90 -4.23
CA ARG A 253 -5.49 -25.82 -4.66
C ARG A 253 -5.87 -27.29 -4.41
N ALA A 254 -6.55 -27.59 -3.30
CA ALA A 254 -6.87 -28.96 -2.90
C ALA A 254 -8.08 -29.55 -3.62
N GLY A 255 -9.10 -28.73 -3.93
CA GLY A 255 -10.40 -29.21 -4.45
C GLY A 255 -10.94 -28.46 -5.66
N GLY A 256 -10.13 -27.62 -6.30
CA GLY A 256 -10.59 -26.69 -7.33
C GLY A 256 -11.33 -25.48 -6.75
N ASP A 257 -11.81 -24.61 -7.62
CA ASP A 257 -12.49 -23.36 -7.26
C ASP A 257 -13.96 -23.53 -6.83
N ALA A 258 -14.60 -24.65 -7.17
CA ALA A 258 -16.02 -24.91 -6.89
C ALA A 258 -16.44 -24.75 -5.41
N PRO A 259 -15.70 -25.23 -4.39
CA PRO A 259 -16.10 -25.06 -2.98
C PRO A 259 -16.12 -23.60 -2.55
N VAL A 260 -15.16 -22.81 -3.03
CA VAL A 260 -15.04 -21.39 -2.73
C VAL A 260 -16.09 -20.60 -3.51
N GLY A 261 -16.28 -20.93 -4.79
CA GLY A 261 -17.34 -20.37 -5.62
C GLY A 261 -18.71 -20.55 -4.97
N ALA A 262 -19.10 -21.79 -4.63
CA ALA A 262 -20.38 -22.07 -3.99
C ALA A 262 -20.56 -21.35 -2.64
N LEU A 263 -19.49 -21.21 -1.85
CA LEU A 263 -19.50 -20.46 -0.60
C LEU A 263 -19.80 -18.97 -0.86
N LEU A 264 -19.14 -18.38 -1.86
CA LEU A 264 -19.36 -17.00 -2.25
C LEU A 264 -20.75 -16.78 -2.86
N GLU A 265 -21.22 -17.72 -3.69
CA GLU A 265 -22.58 -17.70 -4.24
C GLU A 265 -23.64 -17.78 -3.15
N ARG A 266 -23.46 -18.59 -2.11
CA ARG A 266 -24.38 -18.64 -0.97
C ARG A 266 -24.39 -17.33 -0.19
N LEU A 267 -23.21 -16.78 0.10
CA LEU A 267 -23.09 -15.54 0.89
C LEU A 267 -23.59 -14.29 0.16
N TRP A 268 -23.47 -14.24 -1.17
CA TRP A 268 -23.94 -13.12 -1.98
C TRP A 268 -25.31 -13.33 -2.64
N GLY A 269 -25.67 -14.58 -2.93
CA GLY A 269 -26.92 -14.94 -3.62
C GLY A 269 -28.17 -14.70 -2.79
N ASP A 270 -28.05 -14.75 -1.46
CA ASP A 270 -29.14 -14.37 -0.54
C ASP A 270 -29.32 -12.85 -0.44
N SER A 271 -28.39 -12.07 -1.00
CA SER A 271 -28.53 -10.63 -1.09
C SER A 271 -29.44 -10.30 -2.29
N PRO A 272 -30.53 -9.52 -2.11
CA PRO A 272 -31.56 -9.29 -3.14
C PRO A 272 -31.11 -8.50 -4.40
N GLY A 273 -29.81 -8.48 -4.71
CA GLY A 273 -29.21 -7.84 -5.88
C GLY A 273 -28.47 -8.78 -6.84
N GLY A 274 -28.37 -10.08 -6.55
CA GLY A 274 -27.67 -11.06 -7.40
C GLY A 274 -26.15 -10.85 -7.44
N LEU A 275 -25.41 -11.91 -7.78
CA LEU A 275 -23.97 -11.79 -8.06
C LEU A 275 -23.76 -10.73 -9.15
N PRO A 276 -22.66 -9.94 -9.10
CA PRO A 276 -22.29 -9.00 -10.16
C PRO A 276 -21.81 -9.74 -11.42
N GLY A 277 -22.60 -10.70 -11.90
CA GLY A 277 -22.35 -11.52 -13.09
C GLY A 277 -22.64 -10.80 -14.41
N GLN A 278 -23.00 -9.52 -14.39
CA GLN A 278 -23.01 -8.66 -15.58
C GLN A 278 -22.42 -7.29 -15.25
N LEU A 279 -21.08 -7.22 -15.16
CA LEU A 279 -20.30 -5.98 -15.11
C LEU A 279 -20.29 -5.20 -16.45
N SER A 280 -21.22 -5.50 -17.36
CA SER A 280 -21.37 -4.79 -18.64
C SER A 280 -22.64 -3.93 -18.63
N GLY A 281 -22.74 -3.00 -17.68
CA GLY A 281 -23.87 -2.10 -17.55
C GLY A 281 -23.42 -0.73 -17.04
N LYS A 282 -23.13 0.20 -17.96
CA LYS A 282 -22.98 1.62 -17.66
C LYS A 282 -24.30 2.15 -17.09
N GLY A 283 -24.37 2.42 -15.79
CA GLY A 283 -25.55 3.11 -15.25
C GLY A 283 -25.58 3.26 -13.74
N SER A 284 -25.41 4.51 -13.30
CA SER A 284 -25.94 5.06 -12.04
C SER A 284 -25.37 4.52 -10.72
N GLY A 285 -24.23 5.10 -10.29
CA GLY A 285 -24.02 5.82 -9.03
C GLY A 285 -24.64 5.35 -7.69
N GLY A 286 -25.11 4.11 -7.56
CA GLY A 286 -25.50 3.55 -6.28
C GLY A 286 -24.26 3.27 -5.45
N SER A 287 -24.23 3.74 -4.20
CA SER A 287 -23.13 3.50 -3.27
C SER A 287 -22.87 1.99 -3.21
N VAL A 288 -21.73 1.57 -3.76
CA VAL A 288 -21.27 0.19 -3.78
C VAL A 288 -21.34 -0.31 -2.34
N GLY A 289 -22.30 -1.19 -2.06
CA GLY A 289 -22.62 -1.62 -0.69
C GLY A 289 -21.37 -1.98 0.08
N GLU A 290 -21.17 -1.28 1.19
CA GLU A 290 -20.13 -1.59 2.17
C GLU A 290 -20.34 -3.03 2.64
N SER A 291 -19.29 -3.84 2.57
CA SER A 291 -19.34 -5.21 3.05
C SER A 291 -19.65 -5.20 4.55
N SER A 292 -20.77 -5.82 4.96
CA SER A 292 -21.12 -5.94 6.37
C SER A 292 -20.03 -6.72 7.13
N PRO A 293 -19.48 -6.20 8.24
CA PRO A 293 -18.50 -6.92 9.06
C PRO A 293 -18.99 -8.31 9.50
N ALA A 294 -20.30 -8.48 9.70
CA ALA A 294 -20.90 -9.76 10.06
C ALA A 294 -20.76 -10.79 8.92
N LEU A 295 -20.95 -10.37 7.68
CA LEU A 295 -20.81 -11.22 6.49
C LEU A 295 -19.35 -11.66 6.30
N ALA A 296 -18.41 -10.73 6.49
CA ALA A 296 -16.97 -11.02 6.43
C ALA A 296 -16.55 -12.06 7.48
N GLU A 297 -17.06 -11.93 8.72
CA GLU A 297 -16.81 -12.85 9.82
C GLU A 297 -17.42 -14.24 9.58
N GLU A 298 -18.62 -14.29 8.98
CA GLU A 298 -19.26 -15.54 8.58
C GLU A 298 -18.47 -16.23 7.46
N ALA A 299 -18.08 -15.51 6.41
CA ALA A 299 -17.25 -16.03 5.34
C ALA A 299 -15.92 -16.59 5.85
N PHE A 300 -15.26 -15.83 6.73
CA PHE A 300 -14.04 -16.28 7.40
C PHE A 300 -14.27 -17.58 8.16
N ARG A 301 -15.35 -17.65 8.96
CA ARG A 301 -15.68 -18.84 9.74
C ARG A 301 -15.88 -20.05 8.84
N GLU A 302 -16.64 -19.91 7.76
CA GLU A 302 -16.95 -20.98 6.81
C GLU A 302 -15.69 -21.49 6.08
N VAL A 303 -14.85 -20.59 5.55
CA VAL A 303 -13.56 -20.99 4.93
C VAL A 303 -12.68 -21.75 5.92
N MET A 304 -12.63 -21.30 7.17
CA MET A 304 -11.86 -21.99 8.21
C MET A 304 -12.50 -23.34 8.61
N ASN A 305 -13.83 -23.49 8.51
CA ASN A 305 -14.52 -24.77 8.70
C ASN A 305 -14.07 -25.79 7.67
N HIS A 306 -14.01 -25.38 6.40
CA HIS A 306 -13.58 -26.23 5.30
C HIS A 306 -12.10 -26.61 5.41
N ARG A 307 -11.24 -25.65 5.80
CA ARG A 307 -9.79 -25.90 5.92
C ARG A 307 -9.44 -26.80 7.11
N TYR A 308 -10.18 -26.69 8.22
CA TYR A 308 -9.89 -27.42 9.46
C TYR A 308 -11.11 -28.21 9.96
N PRO A 309 -11.58 -29.21 9.20
CA PRO A 309 -12.80 -29.93 9.54
C PRO A 309 -12.68 -30.70 10.86
N ARG A 310 -11.49 -31.21 11.19
CA ARG A 310 -11.23 -31.87 12.48
C ARG A 310 -11.33 -30.89 13.64
N LEU A 311 -10.69 -29.72 13.54
CA LEU A 311 -10.75 -28.69 14.58
C LEU A 311 -12.20 -28.30 14.88
N ARG A 312 -13.05 -28.19 13.84
CA ARG A 312 -14.47 -27.89 14.03
C ARG A 312 -15.25 -29.00 14.70
N ARG A 313 -14.99 -30.27 14.33
CA ARG A 313 -15.60 -31.41 15.03
C ARG A 313 -15.25 -31.39 16.52
N LEU A 314 -14.01 -31.06 16.86
CA LEU A 314 -13.56 -30.94 18.24
C LEU A 314 -14.22 -29.75 18.98
N GLU A 315 -14.29 -28.58 18.35
CA GLU A 315 -15.00 -27.42 18.90
C GLU A 315 -16.48 -27.71 19.14
N ALA A 316 -17.14 -28.39 18.18
CA ALA A 316 -18.53 -28.79 18.29
C ALA A 316 -18.74 -29.81 19.42
N ALA A 317 -17.84 -30.80 19.55
CA ALA A 317 -17.90 -31.79 20.61
C ALA A 317 -17.73 -31.15 22.00
N VAL A 318 -16.78 -30.23 22.17
CA VAL A 318 -16.61 -29.48 23.42
C VAL A 318 -17.85 -28.64 23.74
N ARG A 319 -18.40 -27.96 22.74
CA ARG A 319 -19.63 -27.17 22.91
C ARG A 319 -20.82 -28.05 23.30
N ALA A 320 -20.96 -29.22 22.70
CA ALA A 320 -22.02 -30.18 23.03
C ALA A 320 -21.93 -30.63 24.50
N VAL A 321 -20.71 -30.90 25.01
CA VAL A 321 -20.50 -31.22 26.43
C VAL A 321 -20.83 -30.03 27.34
N GLN A 322 -20.44 -28.81 26.94
CA GLN A 322 -20.76 -27.61 27.69
C GLN A 322 -22.27 -27.34 27.77
N GLU A 323 -22.99 -27.49 26.65
CA GLU A 323 -24.43 -27.21 26.55
C GLU A 323 -25.31 -28.33 27.13
N GLY A 324 -24.86 -29.58 27.07
CA GLY A 324 -25.56 -30.75 27.59
C GLY A 324 -25.31 -30.98 29.08
N THR A 325 -24.05 -31.18 29.44
CA THR A 325 -23.67 -31.65 30.79
C THR A 325 -23.36 -30.50 31.74
N LEU A 326 -22.73 -29.42 31.25
CA LEU A 326 -22.30 -28.31 32.11
C LEU A 326 -23.30 -27.15 32.20
N ARG A 327 -24.37 -27.15 31.40
CA ARG A 327 -25.34 -26.05 31.37
C ARG A 327 -26.00 -25.84 32.73
N GLY A 328 -25.89 -24.62 33.27
CA GLY A 328 -26.44 -24.24 34.57
C GLY A 328 -25.63 -24.74 35.79
N SER A 329 -24.58 -25.54 35.60
CA SER A 329 -23.73 -25.98 36.71
C SER A 329 -22.83 -24.86 37.26
N GLY A 330 -22.47 -23.89 36.42
CA GLY A 330 -21.45 -22.87 36.72
C GLY A 330 -20.01 -23.37 36.52
N VAL A 331 -19.83 -24.54 35.91
CA VAL A 331 -18.53 -25.07 35.49
C VAL A 331 -18.22 -24.60 34.06
N ARG A 332 -17.00 -24.12 33.84
CA ARG A 332 -16.48 -23.76 32.52
C ARG A 332 -15.41 -24.77 32.10
N LEU A 333 -15.49 -25.20 30.85
CA LEU A 333 -14.52 -26.09 30.21
C LEU A 333 -13.80 -25.29 29.11
N GLU A 334 -12.49 -25.09 29.23
CA GLU A 334 -11.66 -24.42 28.25
C GLU A 334 -10.74 -25.45 27.58
N PRO A 335 -10.88 -25.69 26.26
CA PRO A 335 -9.94 -26.55 25.55
C PRO A 335 -8.55 -25.88 25.44
N PRO A 336 -7.48 -26.65 25.22
CA PRO A 336 -6.18 -26.07 24.91
C PRO A 336 -6.28 -25.23 23.61
N PRO A 337 -5.48 -24.15 23.46
CA PRO A 337 -5.52 -23.31 22.27
C PRO A 337 -5.38 -24.15 20.99
N ARG A 338 -6.32 -24.00 20.05
CA ARG A 338 -6.39 -24.78 18.79
C ARG A 338 -6.43 -26.30 18.97
N PHE A 339 -6.77 -26.77 20.17
CA PHE A 339 -6.68 -28.18 20.55
C PHE A 339 -5.24 -28.74 20.46
N GLU A 340 -4.23 -27.86 20.45
CA GLU A 340 -2.81 -28.23 20.51
C GLU A 340 -2.40 -28.29 21.99
N GLY A 341 -2.50 -29.48 22.59
CA GLY A 341 -2.08 -29.74 23.97
C GLY A 341 -2.84 -30.89 24.62
N SER A 342 -2.35 -31.34 25.77
CA SER A 342 -2.91 -32.48 26.52
C SER A 342 -3.77 -32.07 27.71
N ARG A 343 -4.04 -30.77 27.89
CA ARG A 343 -4.68 -30.25 29.11
C ARG A 343 -5.90 -29.42 28.77
N TYR A 344 -7.03 -29.84 29.31
CA TYR A 344 -8.24 -29.05 29.40
C TYR A 344 -8.22 -28.29 30.73
N ARG A 345 -8.65 -27.03 30.73
CA ARG A 345 -8.84 -26.27 31.96
C ARG A 345 -10.31 -26.30 32.34
N ILE A 346 -10.59 -26.74 33.55
CA ILE A 346 -11.91 -26.70 34.15
C ILE A 346 -11.87 -25.64 35.24
N SER A 347 -12.80 -24.68 35.22
CA SER A 347 -12.85 -23.61 36.22
C SER A 347 -14.27 -23.41 36.74
N PHE A 348 -14.38 -23.15 38.05
CA PHE A 348 -15.62 -22.78 38.72
C PHE A 348 -15.35 -22.09 40.06
N GLU A 349 -16.32 -21.33 40.56
CA GLU A 349 -16.26 -20.62 41.84
C GLU A 349 -17.48 -20.99 42.68
N ALA A 350 -17.34 -21.26 43.99
CA ALA A 350 -18.44 -21.67 44.86
C ALA A 350 -18.58 -20.81 46.11
N GLY A 351 -19.80 -20.33 46.38
CA GLY A 351 -20.12 -19.57 47.60
C GLY A 351 -20.52 -20.44 48.79
N SER A 352 -20.84 -21.72 48.56
CA SER A 352 -21.28 -22.65 49.60
C SER A 352 -20.81 -24.09 49.34
N VAL A 353 -20.88 -24.94 50.38
CA VAL A 353 -20.54 -26.37 50.28
C VAL A 353 -21.50 -27.12 49.36
N GLU A 354 -22.79 -26.75 49.35
CA GLU A 354 -23.80 -27.35 48.48
C GLU A 354 -23.51 -27.05 47.01
N GLU A 355 -23.16 -25.80 46.70
CA GLU A 355 -22.74 -25.43 45.36
C GLU A 355 -21.46 -26.16 44.93
N LEU A 356 -20.46 -26.27 45.81
CA LEU A 356 -19.24 -27.01 45.53
C LEU A 356 -19.55 -28.46 45.17
N ARG A 357 -20.40 -29.15 45.96
CA ARG A 357 -20.83 -30.52 45.68
C ARG A 357 -21.56 -30.64 44.35
N ARG A 358 -22.47 -29.70 44.04
CA ARG A 358 -23.17 -29.66 42.75
C ARG A 358 -22.20 -29.54 41.58
N ARG A 359 -21.19 -28.67 41.69
CA ARG A 359 -20.19 -28.47 40.63
C ARG A 359 -19.25 -29.65 40.48
N LEU A 360 -18.79 -30.26 41.58
CA LEU A 360 -18.00 -31.49 41.54
C LEU A 360 -18.78 -32.65 40.89
N GLY A 361 -20.08 -32.77 41.18
CA GLY A 361 -20.93 -33.75 40.50
C GLY A 361 -21.04 -33.52 38.99
N ALA A 362 -21.09 -32.26 38.55
CA ALA A 362 -21.06 -31.93 37.12
C ALA A 362 -19.71 -32.26 36.46
N VAL A 363 -18.59 -32.02 37.16
CA VAL A 363 -17.24 -32.39 36.68
C VAL A 363 -17.10 -33.92 36.57
N GLN A 364 -17.61 -34.68 37.54
CA GLN A 364 -17.63 -36.15 37.48
C GLN A 364 -18.47 -36.68 36.33
N LYS A 365 -19.65 -36.08 36.07
CA LYS A 365 -20.46 -36.45 34.91
C LYS A 365 -19.73 -36.14 33.59
N MET A 366 -19.04 -35.00 33.54
CA MET A 366 -18.26 -34.59 32.38
C MET A 366 -17.07 -35.52 32.12
N GLU A 367 -16.47 -36.15 33.15
CA GLU A 367 -15.39 -37.14 32.98
C GLU A 367 -15.81 -38.26 32.01
N GLN A 368 -17.03 -38.78 32.16
CA GLN A 368 -17.59 -39.81 31.29
C GLN A 368 -17.78 -39.32 29.84
N ASP A 369 -18.22 -38.07 29.66
CA ASP A 369 -18.39 -37.47 28.33
C ASP A 369 -17.04 -37.11 27.68
N LEU A 370 -16.03 -36.78 28.49
CA LEU A 370 -14.68 -36.45 28.06
C LEU A 370 -13.95 -37.64 27.47
N ASP A 371 -14.15 -38.84 28.00
CA ASP A 371 -13.57 -40.05 27.42
C ASP A 371 -14.01 -40.24 25.97
N GLY A 372 -15.30 -40.04 25.65
CA GLY A 372 -15.78 -40.07 24.27
C GLY A 372 -15.22 -38.94 23.39
N LEU A 373 -14.94 -37.77 23.98
CA LEU A 373 -14.31 -36.63 23.29
C LEU A 373 -12.82 -36.91 23.01
N LEU A 374 -12.13 -37.54 23.96
CA LEU A 374 -10.75 -37.98 23.81
C LEU A 374 -10.65 -39.12 22.80
N GLU A 375 -11.61 -40.04 22.74
CA GLU A 375 -11.70 -41.04 21.68
C GLU A 375 -11.82 -40.38 20.30
N LEU A 376 -12.67 -39.34 20.14
CA LEU A 376 -12.73 -38.56 18.88
C LEU A 376 -11.41 -37.83 18.55
N LEU A 377 -10.62 -37.48 19.56
CA LEU A 377 -9.29 -36.89 19.39
C LEU A 377 -8.25 -37.91 18.96
N PHE A 378 -8.30 -39.13 19.50
CA PHE A 378 -7.28 -40.17 19.33
C PHE A 378 -7.65 -41.23 18.28
N GLN A 379 -8.89 -41.27 17.81
CA GLN A 379 -9.25 -42.01 16.60
C GLN A 379 -8.57 -41.33 15.41
N ASP A 380 -7.40 -41.89 15.08
CA ASP A 380 -6.51 -41.45 14.02
C ASP A 380 -7.16 -41.74 12.65
N PRO A 381 -7.36 -40.73 11.77
CA PRO A 381 -7.76 -40.96 10.39
C PRO A 381 -6.56 -41.17 9.47
N LEU A 382 -5.41 -41.67 9.95
CA LEU A 382 -4.36 -42.17 9.04
C LEU A 382 -4.82 -43.33 8.15
N ASP A 383 -6.08 -43.76 8.26
CA ASP A 383 -6.83 -44.38 7.17
C ASP A 383 -7.36 -43.35 6.14
N ASP A 384 -6.50 -42.40 5.74
CA ASP A 384 -6.66 -41.60 4.51
C ASP A 384 -6.52 -42.48 3.24
N SER A 385 -6.45 -43.81 3.39
CA SER A 385 -6.50 -44.81 2.33
C SER A 385 -7.90 -44.96 1.69
N LEU A 386 -8.92 -44.27 2.21
CA LEU A 386 -10.32 -44.36 1.76
C LEU A 386 -10.95 -42.99 1.46
N ALA A 387 -10.25 -42.11 0.75
CA ALA A 387 -10.90 -41.09 -0.07
C ALA A 387 -11.02 -41.61 -1.52
N PRO A 388 -12.23 -41.64 -2.13
CA PRO A 388 -12.45 -42.17 -3.48
C PRO A 388 -11.76 -41.35 -4.58
#